data_AF-A0A934DQL2-F1
#
_entry.id   AF-A0A934DQL2-F1
#
_cell.length_a   1.000
_cell.length_b   1.000
_cell.length_c   1.000
_cell.angle_alpha   90.00
_cell.angle_beta   90.00
_cell.angle_gamma   90.00
#
_symmetry.space_group_name_H-M   'P 1'
#
loop_
_entity.id
_entity.type
_entity.pdbx_description
1 polymer ?
#
loop_
_entity_poly.entity_id
_entity_poly.type
_entity_poly.pdbx_seq_one_letter_code
_entity_poly.pdbx_strand_id
1 'polypeptide(L)'
;MDASSLGSDFVRFDGRSPVAFRVVRDGTGRLRISSDLEGSEPDIVIPPASIERGMTMLKIANTGDLHLKFDLYITPDGQRYVYTSSCPLLPRPAQGESFSAFESWPHAVAGFAIGAPREGGSTCE
;
A
#
# COMPACT_ATOMS: atom_id res chain seq x y z
N MET A 1 -3.91 15.36 -7.70
CA MET A 1 -2.43 15.49 -7.70
C MET A 1 -1.93 14.82 -8.98
N ASP A 2 -1.01 15.46 -9.72
CA ASP A 2 -0.49 14.85 -10.96
C ASP A 2 0.48 13.72 -10.62
N ALA A 3 0.54 12.68 -11.46
CA ALA A 3 1.38 11.51 -11.21
C ALA A 3 2.86 11.86 -10.97
N SER A 4 3.37 12.89 -11.64
CA SER A 4 4.75 13.39 -11.53
C SER A 4 5.07 14.05 -10.20
N SER A 5 4.06 14.49 -9.45
CA SER A 5 4.25 15.14 -8.15
C SER A 5 4.36 14.15 -6.99
N LEU A 6 3.99 12.88 -7.20
CA LEU A 6 4.21 11.84 -6.20
C LEU A 6 5.73 11.59 -6.07
N GLY A 7 6.26 11.74 -4.87
CA GLY A 7 7.70 11.60 -4.60
C GLY A 7 8.23 10.18 -4.88
N SER A 8 9.54 10.00 -4.77
CA SER A 8 10.20 8.70 -4.94
C SER A 8 9.82 7.66 -3.88
N ASP A 9 9.21 8.08 -2.78
CA ASP A 9 8.73 7.21 -1.69
C ASP A 9 7.35 6.58 -1.97
N PHE A 10 6.86 6.69 -3.22
CA PHE A 10 5.61 6.09 -3.66
C PHE A 10 5.86 4.96 -4.67
N VAL A 11 5.20 3.84 -4.44
CA VAL A 11 5.07 2.75 -5.41
C VAL A 11 3.79 2.97 -6.20
N ARG A 12 3.92 3.06 -7.52
CA ARG A 12 2.81 3.21 -8.47
C ARG A 12 2.56 1.89 -9.16
N PHE A 13 1.29 1.52 -9.34
CA PHE A 13 0.93 0.27 -9.99
C PHE A 13 -0.47 0.32 -10.60
N ASP A 14 -0.72 -0.51 -11.60
CA ASP A 14 -1.98 -0.54 -12.37
C ASP A 14 -3.05 -1.45 -11.76
N GLY A 15 -2.72 -2.15 -10.66
CA GLY A 15 -3.58 -3.13 -10.00
C GLY A 15 -3.74 -4.45 -10.76
N ARG A 16 -3.04 -4.67 -11.88
CA ARG A 16 -3.14 -5.90 -12.67
C ARG A 16 -2.06 -6.91 -12.32
N SER A 17 -0.90 -6.41 -11.93
CA SER A 17 0.23 -7.22 -11.49
C SER A 17 0.41 -7.11 -9.98
N PRO A 18 0.84 -8.18 -9.29
CA PRO A 18 1.16 -8.11 -7.88
C PRO A 18 2.33 -7.15 -7.65
N VAL A 19 2.32 -6.50 -6.48
CA VAL A 19 3.36 -5.58 -6.03
C VAL A 19 3.83 -6.05 -4.66
N ALA A 20 5.14 -6.05 -4.46
CA ALA A 20 5.74 -6.34 -3.17
C ALA A 20 6.91 -5.38 -2.91
N PHE A 21 7.06 -4.95 -1.66
CA PHE A 21 8.14 -4.06 -1.26
C PHE A 21 8.44 -4.21 0.24
N ARG A 22 9.58 -3.65 0.64
CA ARG A 22 10.00 -3.55 2.03
C ARG A 22 9.76 -2.15 2.59
N VAL A 23 9.62 -2.08 3.90
CA VAL A 23 9.64 -0.82 4.66
C VAL A 23 10.90 -0.80 5.51
N VAL A 24 11.82 0.10 5.16
CA VAL A 24 13.11 0.23 5.84
C VAL A 24 13.15 1.52 6.64
N ARG A 25 13.92 1.54 7.72
CA ARG A 25 14.22 2.76 8.46
C ARG A 25 15.50 3.38 7.91
N ASP A 26 15.44 4.66 7.53
CA ASP A 26 16.60 5.40 7.06
C ASP A 26 17.52 5.85 8.21
N GLY A 27 18.66 6.45 7.89
CA GLY A 27 19.63 6.95 8.87
C GLY A 27 19.12 8.07 9.79
N THR A 28 17.92 8.62 9.53
CA THR A 28 17.25 9.61 10.37
C THR A 28 16.16 9.02 11.26
N GLY A 29 15.93 7.71 11.14
CA GLY A 29 14.88 7.01 11.85
C GLY A 29 13.52 7.04 11.15
N ARG A 30 13.40 7.59 9.93
CA ARG A 30 12.13 7.64 9.19
C ARG A 30 11.91 6.36 8.40
N LEU A 31 10.66 5.90 8.31
CA LEU A 31 10.31 4.76 7.46
C LEU A 31 10.27 5.19 5.99
N ARG A 32 10.76 4.33 5.10
CA ARG A 32 10.78 4.51 3.65
C ARG A 32 10.46 3.21 2.94
N ILE A 33 9.94 3.31 1.72
CA ILE A 33 9.77 2.14 0.86
C ILE A 33 11.11 1.79 0.19
N SER A 34 11.44 0.51 0.21
CA SER A 34 12.51 -0.07 -0.58
C SER A 34 11.93 -1.11 -1.53
N SER A 35 12.18 -0.95 -2.83
CA SER A 35 11.89 -1.97 -3.84
C SER A 35 13.01 -3.02 -3.96
N ASP A 36 14.13 -2.82 -3.25
CA ASP A 36 15.21 -3.79 -3.20
C ASP A 36 14.85 -4.92 -2.22
N LEU A 37 14.70 -6.12 -2.79
CA LEU A 37 14.35 -7.36 -2.09
C LEU A 37 15.51 -8.36 -2.07
N GLU A 38 16.73 -7.99 -2.47
CA GLU A 38 17.85 -8.96 -2.56
C GLU A 38 18.04 -9.73 -1.25
N GLY A 39 17.71 -11.02 -1.28
CA GLY A 39 17.84 -11.96 -0.16
C GLY A 39 16.89 -11.72 1.03
N SER A 40 15.88 -10.86 0.90
CA SER A 40 14.94 -10.53 1.99
C SER A 40 13.48 -10.71 1.55
N GLU A 41 12.65 -11.25 2.44
CA GLU A 41 11.20 -11.31 2.24
C GLU A 41 10.59 -9.88 2.23
N PRO A 42 9.49 -9.65 1.48
CA PRO A 42 8.80 -8.38 1.50
C PRO A 42 8.06 -8.17 2.83
N ASP A 43 7.90 -6.89 3.22
CA ASP A 43 7.07 -6.51 4.36
C ASP A 43 5.62 -6.27 3.94
N ILE A 44 5.42 -5.83 2.70
CA ILE A 44 4.11 -5.53 2.13
C ILE A 44 3.94 -6.32 0.83
N VAL A 45 2.80 -6.99 0.72
CA VAL A 45 2.38 -7.70 -0.49
C VAL A 45 0.98 -7.25 -0.89
N ILE A 46 0.84 -6.83 -2.14
CA ILE A 46 -0.40 -6.35 -2.74
C ILE A 46 -0.68 -7.26 -3.94
N PRO A 47 -1.63 -8.22 -3.85
CA PRO A 47 -2.06 -8.98 -5.02
C PRO A 47 -2.78 -8.08 -6.05
N PRO A 48 -3.04 -8.58 -7.27
CA PRO A 48 -3.88 -7.87 -8.23
C PRO A 48 -5.21 -7.44 -7.61
N ALA A 49 -5.67 -6.24 -7.94
CA ALA A 49 -6.97 -5.74 -7.56
C ALA A 49 -8.07 -6.64 -8.15
N SER A 50 -9.12 -6.89 -7.38
CA SER A 50 -10.28 -7.67 -7.81
C SER A 50 -11.49 -6.76 -8.04
N ILE A 51 -12.46 -7.26 -8.81
CA ILE A 51 -13.79 -6.67 -8.89
C ILE A 51 -14.75 -7.60 -8.16
N GLU A 52 -15.33 -7.11 -7.06
CA GLU A 52 -16.28 -7.87 -6.25
C GLU A 52 -17.58 -7.10 -6.10
N ARG A 53 -18.70 -7.71 -6.52
CA ARG A 53 -20.03 -7.08 -6.49
C ARG A 53 -20.07 -5.69 -7.15
N GLY A 54 -19.25 -5.47 -8.18
CA GLY A 54 -19.14 -4.20 -8.89
C GLY A 54 -18.24 -3.15 -8.24
N MET A 55 -17.58 -3.49 -7.13
CA MET A 55 -16.61 -2.63 -6.44
C MET A 55 -15.19 -3.03 -6.87
N THR A 56 -14.32 -2.04 -7.12
CA THR A 56 -12.88 -2.30 -7.21
C THR A 56 -12.35 -2.52 -5.80
N MET A 57 -11.66 -3.63 -5.58
CA MET A 57 -11.12 -4.04 -4.29
C MET A 57 -9.60 -4.13 -4.35
N LEU A 58 -8.92 -3.57 -3.36
CA LEU A 58 -7.48 -3.69 -3.17
C LEU A 58 -7.21 -4.32 -1.81
N LYS A 59 -6.48 -5.45 -1.80
CA LYS A 59 -5.95 -6.06 -0.58
C LYS A 59 -4.52 -5.60 -0.38
N ILE A 60 -4.18 -5.15 0.83
CA ILE A 60 -2.81 -4.81 1.21
C ILE A 60 -2.44 -5.70 2.40
N ALA A 61 -1.55 -6.65 2.21
CA ALA A 61 -1.13 -7.58 3.25
C ALA A 61 0.18 -7.12 3.89
N ASN A 62 0.22 -7.13 5.22
CA ASN A 62 1.44 -6.90 5.99
C ASN A 62 2.03 -8.23 6.45
N THR A 63 3.19 -8.56 5.91
CA THR A 63 3.98 -9.75 6.23
C THR A 63 5.14 -9.43 7.17
N GLY A 64 5.39 -8.15 7.43
CA GLY A 64 6.40 -7.67 8.37
C GLY A 64 5.89 -7.57 9.82
N ASP A 65 6.79 -7.16 10.70
CA ASP A 65 6.56 -7.12 12.15
C ASP A 65 6.23 -5.70 12.65
N LEU A 66 6.11 -4.73 11.73
CA LEU A 66 5.76 -3.35 12.05
C LEU A 66 4.25 -3.12 11.92
N HIS A 67 3.68 -2.32 12.83
CA HIS A 67 2.36 -1.73 12.63
C HIS A 67 2.49 -0.54 11.69
N LEU A 68 1.86 -0.58 10.52
CA LEU A 68 2.10 0.40 9.45
C LEU A 68 0.81 1.12 9.02
N LYS A 69 0.93 2.38 8.62
CA LYS A 69 -0.10 3.11 7.85
C LYS A 69 0.58 3.76 6.65
N PHE A 70 -0.13 3.78 5.53
CA PHE A 70 0.36 4.37 4.28
C PHE A 70 -0.58 5.48 3.82
N ASP A 71 -0.01 6.41 3.06
CA ASP A 71 -0.82 7.24 2.20
C ASP A 71 -1.17 6.44 0.95
N LEU A 72 -2.46 6.36 0.64
CA LEU A 72 -2.98 5.70 -0.54
C LEU A 72 -3.67 6.72 -1.43
N TYR A 73 -3.38 6.62 -2.71
CA TYR A 73 -4.00 7.39 -3.77
C TYR A 73 -4.49 6.46 -4.87
N ILE A 74 -5.59 6.85 -5.51
CA ILE A 74 -6.12 6.19 -6.70
C ILE A 74 -6.18 7.15 -7.88
N THR A 75 -6.11 6.63 -9.10
CA THR A 75 -6.43 7.38 -10.30
C THR A 75 -7.52 6.64 -11.09
N PRO A 76 -8.74 7.20 -11.20
CA PRO A 76 -9.79 6.61 -12.02
C PRO A 76 -9.49 6.67 -13.53
N ASP A 77 -8.70 7.66 -13.96
CA ASP A 77 -8.46 8.00 -15.37
C ASP A 77 -6.99 7.81 -15.82
N GLY A 78 -6.09 7.44 -14.91
CA GLY A 78 -4.66 7.32 -15.17
C GLY A 78 -3.92 8.65 -15.24
N GLN A 79 -4.60 9.78 -15.07
CA GLN A 79 -4.04 11.13 -15.19
C GLN A 79 -3.85 11.79 -13.83
N ARG A 80 -4.89 11.76 -13.00
CA ARG A 80 -4.90 12.45 -11.70
C ARG A 80 -5.10 11.47 -10.57
N TYR A 81 -4.22 11.58 -9.57
CA TYR A 81 -4.30 10.85 -8.32
C TYR A 81 -5.12 11.64 -7.29
N VAL A 82 -6.05 10.93 -6.64
CA VAL A 82 -6.90 11.41 -5.55
C VAL A 82 -6.54 10.63 -4.28
N TYR A 83 -6.35 11.34 -3.18
CA TYR A 83 -6.03 10.74 -1.89
C TYR A 83 -7.23 9.99 -1.32
N THR A 84 -6.99 8.79 -0.79
CA THR A 84 -8.03 7.97 -0.14
C THR A 84 -7.61 7.43 1.23
N SER A 85 -6.34 7.56 1.62
CA SER A 85 -5.75 6.94 2.84
C SER A 85 -5.82 5.40 2.80
N SER A 86 -4.91 4.73 3.52
CA SER A 86 -5.05 3.30 3.81
C SER A 86 -5.54 3.09 5.23
N CYS A 87 -6.26 2.01 5.47
CA CYS A 87 -6.46 1.53 6.82
C CYS A 87 -5.12 1.05 7.43
N PRO A 88 -4.98 1.12 8.77
CA PRO A 88 -3.81 0.61 9.46
C PRO A 88 -3.60 -0.88 9.20
N LEU A 89 -2.36 -1.26 9.00
CA LEU A 89 -1.90 -2.60 8.73
C LEU A 89 -1.20 -3.15 9.96
N LEU A 90 -1.93 -3.97 10.72
CA LEU A 90 -1.41 -4.62 11.92
C LEU A 90 -0.19 -5.49 11.58
N PRO A 91 0.78 -5.62 12.51
CA PRO A 91 1.94 -6.47 12.31
C PRO A 91 1.52 -7.93 12.21
N ARG A 92 2.29 -8.75 11.49
CA ARG A 92 2.03 -10.19 11.41
C ARG A 92 2.03 -10.79 12.84
N PRO A 93 0.99 -11.53 13.23
CA PRO A 93 0.95 -12.18 14.54
C PRO A 93 2.01 -13.28 14.62
N ALA A 94 2.55 -13.53 15.83
CA ALA A 94 3.57 -14.56 16.06
C ALA A 94 3.10 -15.97 15.68
N GLN A 95 1.78 -16.19 15.65
CA GLN A 95 1.11 -17.42 15.22
C GLN A 95 -0.14 -17.02 14.44
N GLY A 96 -0.24 -17.40 13.17
CA GLY A 96 -1.42 -17.16 12.34
C GLY A 96 -1.15 -16.42 11.03
N GLU A 97 -2.23 -16.05 10.33
CA GLU A 97 -2.19 -15.41 9.02
C GLU A 97 -1.90 -13.90 9.14
N SER A 98 -1.20 -13.35 8.14
CA SER A 98 -0.95 -11.91 7.99
C SER A 98 -2.23 -11.08 8.06
N PHE A 99 -2.18 -9.95 8.77
CA PHE A 99 -3.27 -8.98 8.70
C PHE A 99 -3.25 -8.26 7.36
N SER A 100 -4.44 -8.10 6.79
CA SER A 100 -4.64 -7.37 5.54
C SER A 100 -5.67 -6.28 5.73
N ALA A 101 -5.38 -5.10 5.20
CA ALA A 101 -6.42 -4.10 4.95
C ALA A 101 -7.08 -4.38 3.60
N PHE A 102 -8.37 -4.08 3.52
CA PHE A 102 -9.14 -4.10 2.28
C PHE A 102 -9.67 -2.71 2.02
N GLU A 103 -9.31 -2.17 0.87
CA GLU A 103 -9.79 -0.89 0.37
C GLU A 103 -10.75 -1.14 -0.77
N SER A 104 -11.80 -0.33 -0.89
CA SER A 104 -12.83 -0.54 -1.91
C SER A 104 -13.37 0.76 -2.48
N TRP A 105 -13.68 0.75 -3.79
CA TRP A 105 -14.23 1.90 -4.49
C TRP A 105 -15.41 1.50 -5.39
N PRO A 106 -16.51 2.29 -5.42
CA PRO A 106 -17.71 1.99 -6.20
C PRO A 106 -17.56 2.32 -7.69
N HIS A 107 -16.32 2.44 -8.18
CA HIS A 107 -15.98 2.78 -9.54
C HIS A 107 -14.70 2.06 -9.95
N ALA A 108 -14.45 2.01 -11.26
CA ALA A 108 -13.22 1.49 -11.82
C ALA A 108 -12.04 2.37 -11.42
N VAL A 109 -10.93 1.75 -11.03
CA VAL A 109 -9.65 2.42 -10.73
C VAL A 109 -8.65 2.01 -11.80
N ALA A 110 -8.06 2.99 -12.49
CA ALA A 110 -7.07 2.75 -13.54
C ALA A 110 -5.65 2.55 -12.98
N GLY A 111 -5.38 3.04 -11.76
CA GLY A 111 -4.11 2.82 -11.08
C GLY A 111 -4.10 3.31 -9.64
N PHE A 112 -3.06 2.91 -8.94
CA PHE A 112 -2.85 3.12 -7.51
C PHE A 112 -1.47 3.72 -7.27
N ALA A 113 -1.34 4.44 -6.15
CA ALA A 113 -0.06 4.83 -5.60
C ALA A 113 -0.10 4.72 -4.08
N ILE A 114 0.87 4.01 -3.51
CA ILE A 114 1.00 3.81 -2.07
C ILE A 114 2.39 4.26 -1.61
N GLY A 115 2.46 4.99 -0.51
CA GLY A 115 3.72 5.60 -0.07
C GLY A 115 3.65 6.21 1.32
N ALA A 116 4.70 6.94 1.67
CA ALA A 116 4.83 7.64 2.96
C ALA A 116 4.50 6.75 4.18
N PRO A 117 5.21 5.60 4.34
CA PRO A 117 4.98 4.71 5.47
C PRO A 117 5.22 5.43 6.80
N ARG A 118 4.37 5.13 7.77
CA ARG A 118 4.51 5.58 9.17
C ARG A 118 4.07 4.46 10.10
N GLU A 119 4.58 4.47 11.32
CA GLU A 119 4.05 3.58 12.35
C GLU A 119 2.57 3.92 12.59
N GLY A 120 1.73 2.89 12.60
CA GLY A 120 0.28 3.03 12.65
C GLY A 120 -0.26 3.44 14.02
N GLY A 121 -1.20 4.39 14.02
CA GLY A 121 -2.23 4.54 15.07
C GLY A 121 -3.51 3.79 14.68
N SER A 122 -4.46 3.62 15.60
CA SER A 122 -5.62 2.73 15.46
C SER A 122 -6.77 3.19 14.54
N THR A 123 -6.63 4.26 13.75
CA THR A 123 -7.75 4.83 12.96
C THR A 123 -7.46 5.04 11.47
N CYS A 124 -8.44 4.68 10.63
CA CYS A 124 -8.52 5.10 9.22
C CYS A 124 -9.11 6.52 9.17
N GLU A 125 -8.31 7.53 9.54
CA GLU A 125 -8.62 8.96 9.31
C GLU A 125 -7.80 9.51 8.14
#